data_AF-X1MUM2-F1
#
_entry.id   AF-X1MUM2-F1
#
_cell.length_a   1.000
_cell.length_b   1.000
_cell.length_c   1.000
_cell.angle_alpha   90.00
_cell.angle_beta   90.00
_cell.angle_gamma   90.00
#
_symmetry.space_group_name_H-M   'P 1'
#
loop_
_entity.id
_entity.type
_entity.pdbx_description
1 polymer ?
#
loop_
_entity_poly.entity_id
_entity_poly.type
_entity_poly.pdbx_seq_one_letter_code
_entity_poly.pdbx_strand_id
1 'polypeptide(L)'
;EYTPVYKELAYQIPPVADIITMAVREAFTPEIARRFGQYEDFPEPFAEWAAKKGLSKEWSERYWAAHWSLPSATQGFEMLHRGVITRPDLDMLLRALDIMPFWREKLVGIAFRRLSRVDIRRMYGVGVLTEKEVYEAYLELGYNERDARRMSDFTVKQILASQSKFTSSDIVSAYTKYMITKSEARTLLLTIGVKSENVEFIISSADYKREWVLTDNKISAIHNLYRKEVYDDNKARAELLKLDLPAERVDVLMEQWYI
;
A
#
# COMPACT_ATOMS: atom_id res chain seq x y z
N GLU A 1 3.63 -42.13 -66.62
CA GLU A 1 2.58 -41.48 -65.80
C GLU A 1 3.14 -40.95 -64.48
N TYR A 2 4.19 -40.11 -64.52
CA TYR A 2 4.77 -39.51 -63.31
C TYR A 2 4.37 -38.04 -63.12
N THR A 3 3.74 -37.42 -64.11
CA THR A 3 3.30 -36.03 -64.11
C THR A 3 2.39 -35.67 -62.92
N PRO A 4 1.47 -36.55 -62.44
CA PRO A 4 0.70 -36.28 -61.22
C PRO A 4 1.58 -36.23 -59.97
N VAL A 5 2.53 -37.16 -59.81
CA VAL A 5 3.45 -37.22 -58.66
C VAL A 5 4.38 -36.00 -58.63
N TYR A 6 4.88 -35.55 -59.79
CA TYR A 6 5.69 -34.32 -59.86
C TYR A 6 4.88 -33.06 -59.54
N LYS A 7 3.56 -33.04 -59.78
CA LYS A 7 2.69 -31.93 -59.39
C LYS A 7 2.43 -31.90 -57.88
N GLU A 8 2.34 -33.06 -57.23
CA GLU A 8 2.22 -33.14 -55.77
C GLU A 8 3.52 -32.76 -55.07
N LEU A 9 4.68 -33.21 -55.57
CA LEU A 9 6.01 -32.84 -55.05
C LEU A 9 6.36 -31.36 -55.27
N ALA A 10 5.66 -30.67 -56.17
CA ALA A 10 5.87 -29.24 -56.41
C ALA A 10 5.36 -28.38 -55.23
N TYR A 11 4.46 -28.92 -54.40
CA TYR A 11 3.98 -28.23 -53.22
C TYR A 11 4.85 -28.56 -52.01
N GLN A 12 5.58 -27.57 -51.54
CA GLN A 12 6.34 -27.66 -50.31
C GLN A 12 5.37 -27.68 -49.12
N ILE A 13 5.55 -28.67 -48.24
CA ILE A 13 4.91 -28.66 -46.92
C ILE A 13 5.75 -27.77 -46.01
N PRO A 14 5.13 -26.88 -45.21
CA PRO A 14 5.83 -26.10 -44.20
C PRO A 14 6.72 -26.96 -43.28
N PRO A 15 7.87 -26.44 -42.82
CA PRO A 15 8.65 -27.06 -41.76
C PRO A 15 7.80 -27.38 -40.54
N VAL A 16 8.12 -28.47 -39.84
CA VAL A 16 7.36 -28.93 -38.66
C VAL A 16 7.25 -27.83 -37.59
N ALA A 17 8.28 -27.01 -37.39
CA ALA A 17 8.25 -25.90 -36.44
C ALA A 17 7.16 -24.85 -36.77
N ASP A 18 6.96 -24.58 -38.05
CA ASP A 18 5.93 -23.64 -38.52
C ASP A 18 4.55 -24.25 -38.34
N ILE A 19 4.39 -25.54 -38.63
CA ILE A 19 3.15 -26.29 -38.39
C ILE A 19 2.78 -26.27 -36.90
N ILE A 20 3.76 -26.47 -36.00
CA ILE A 20 3.56 -26.35 -34.56
C ILE A 20 3.09 -24.94 -34.20
N THR A 21 3.72 -23.92 -34.75
CA THR A 21 3.31 -22.52 -34.51
C THR A 21 1.88 -22.27 -34.98
N MET A 22 1.51 -22.74 -36.17
CA MET A 22 0.14 -22.66 -36.69
C MET A 22 -0.86 -23.40 -35.79
N ALA A 23 -0.49 -24.55 -35.24
CA ALA A 23 -1.32 -25.31 -34.31
C ALA A 23 -1.53 -24.58 -32.99
N VAL A 24 -0.48 -24.04 -32.40
CA VAL A 24 -0.55 -23.26 -31.16
C VAL A 24 -1.34 -21.97 -31.36
N ARG A 25 -1.20 -21.33 -32.53
CA ARG A 25 -1.97 -20.14 -32.92
C ARG A 25 -3.40 -20.46 -33.38
N GLU A 26 -3.88 -21.69 -33.26
CA GLU A 26 -5.26 -22.07 -33.62
C GLU A 26 -5.62 -21.89 -35.11
N ALA A 27 -4.63 -21.79 -36.00
CA ALA A 27 -4.88 -21.68 -37.45
C ALA A 27 -5.58 -22.93 -38.02
N PHE A 28 -5.44 -24.09 -37.36
CA PHE A 28 -6.14 -25.33 -37.72
C PHE A 28 -7.54 -25.47 -37.11
N THR A 29 -8.00 -24.50 -36.31
CA THR A 29 -9.31 -24.53 -35.65
C THR A 29 -10.22 -23.46 -36.25
N PRO A 30 -11.03 -23.75 -37.29
CA PRO A 30 -11.76 -22.72 -38.06
C PRO A 30 -12.64 -21.80 -37.21
N GLU A 31 -13.29 -22.35 -36.19
CA GLU A 31 -14.14 -21.57 -35.28
C GLU A 31 -13.34 -20.51 -34.52
N ILE A 32 -12.16 -20.88 -34.00
CA ILE A 32 -11.30 -19.97 -33.23
C ILE A 32 -10.62 -18.97 -34.17
N ALA A 33 -10.11 -19.45 -35.31
CA ALA A 33 -9.46 -18.59 -36.29
C ALA A 33 -10.42 -17.52 -36.85
N ARG A 34 -11.68 -17.88 -37.11
CA ARG A 34 -12.74 -16.93 -37.49
C ARG A 34 -13.05 -15.95 -36.37
N ARG A 35 -13.18 -16.44 -35.14
CA ARG A 35 -13.43 -15.58 -33.96
C ARG A 35 -12.32 -14.54 -33.76
N PHE A 36 -11.07 -14.91 -34.06
CA PHE A 36 -9.90 -14.06 -33.93
C PHE A 36 -9.59 -13.21 -35.17
N GLY A 37 -10.36 -13.35 -36.26
CA GLY A 37 -10.08 -12.65 -37.51
C GLY A 37 -8.74 -13.03 -38.13
N GLN A 38 -8.21 -14.23 -37.85
CA GLN A 38 -6.82 -14.56 -38.21
C GLN A 38 -6.54 -14.56 -39.71
N TYR A 39 -7.56 -14.82 -40.52
CA TYR A 39 -7.49 -14.81 -41.98
C TYR A 39 -7.86 -13.45 -42.59
N GLU A 40 -8.17 -12.44 -41.77
CA GLU A 40 -8.46 -11.07 -42.26
C GLU A 40 -7.21 -10.42 -42.85
N ASP A 41 -7.39 -9.43 -43.72
CA ASP A 41 -6.32 -8.69 -44.41
C ASP A 41 -5.34 -9.54 -45.23
N PHE A 42 -5.72 -10.77 -45.62
CA PHE A 42 -4.88 -11.65 -46.44
C PHE A 42 -4.58 -11.03 -47.82
N PRO A 43 -3.32 -10.71 -48.15
CA PRO A 43 -2.99 -10.07 -49.42
C PRO A 43 -2.88 -11.10 -50.55
N GLU A 44 -3.69 -10.97 -51.59
CA GLU A 44 -3.58 -11.82 -52.79
C GLU A 44 -2.17 -11.81 -53.43
N PRO A 45 -1.40 -10.70 -53.46
CA PRO A 45 -0.01 -10.73 -53.89
C PRO A 45 0.88 -11.68 -53.07
N PHE A 46 0.62 -11.83 -51.77
CA PHE A 46 1.36 -12.78 -50.94
C PHE A 46 1.09 -14.23 -51.37
N ALA A 47 -0.16 -14.58 -51.69
CA ALA A 47 -0.50 -15.90 -52.24
C ALA A 47 0.24 -16.18 -53.55
N GLU A 48 0.35 -15.19 -54.44
CA GLU A 48 1.09 -15.33 -55.71
C GLU A 48 2.58 -15.65 -55.46
N TRP A 49 3.24 -14.89 -54.58
CA TRP A 49 4.65 -15.10 -54.27
C TRP A 49 4.91 -16.39 -53.49
N ALA A 50 4.00 -16.76 -52.57
CA ALA A 50 4.06 -18.01 -51.84
C ALA A 50 3.89 -19.22 -52.79
N ALA A 51 2.97 -19.13 -53.76
CA ALA A 51 2.80 -20.14 -54.80
C ALA A 51 4.05 -20.33 -55.65
N LYS A 52 4.75 -19.25 -56.03
CA LYS A 52 6.05 -19.32 -56.73
C LYS A 52 7.15 -19.99 -55.89
N LYS A 53 7.00 -19.98 -54.56
CA LYS A 53 7.87 -20.69 -53.61
C LYS A 53 7.42 -22.13 -53.34
N GLY A 54 6.34 -22.60 -53.97
CA GLY A 54 5.80 -23.93 -53.80
C GLY A 54 4.81 -24.07 -52.64
N LEU A 55 4.36 -22.99 -52.00
CA LEU A 55 3.29 -23.09 -50.99
C LEU A 55 1.92 -23.08 -51.66
N SER A 56 1.02 -23.94 -51.22
CA SER A 56 -0.40 -23.87 -51.62
C SER A 56 -1.06 -22.61 -51.06
N LYS A 57 -2.22 -22.22 -51.63
CA LYS A 57 -3.02 -21.12 -51.07
C LYS A 57 -3.37 -21.38 -49.60
N GLU A 58 -3.78 -22.61 -49.27
CA GLU A 58 -4.10 -23.02 -47.90
C GLU A 58 -2.91 -22.83 -46.95
N TRP A 59 -1.71 -23.26 -47.32
CA TRP A 59 -0.53 -23.07 -46.46
C TRP A 59 -0.18 -21.60 -46.30
N SER A 60 -0.34 -20.81 -47.35
CA SER A 60 -0.14 -19.36 -47.32
C SER A 60 -1.11 -18.70 -46.34
N GLU A 61 -2.39 -19.05 -46.40
CA GLU A 61 -3.42 -18.55 -45.48
C GLU A 61 -3.11 -18.94 -44.03
N ARG A 62 -2.60 -20.15 -43.77
CA ARG A 62 -2.22 -20.58 -42.40
C ARG A 62 -0.99 -19.85 -41.86
N TYR A 63 0.00 -19.59 -42.71
CA TYR A 63 1.13 -18.73 -42.35
C TYR A 63 0.63 -17.33 -41.96
N TRP A 64 -0.31 -16.79 -42.73
CA TRP A 64 -0.97 -15.54 -42.38
C TRP A 64 -1.73 -15.66 -41.06
N ALA A 65 -2.56 -16.68 -40.86
CA ALA A 65 -3.29 -16.85 -39.60
C ALA A 65 -2.38 -16.90 -38.35
N ALA A 66 -1.15 -17.40 -38.48
CA ALA A 66 -0.19 -17.52 -37.40
C ALA A 66 0.75 -16.31 -37.22
N HIS A 67 0.74 -15.32 -38.14
CA HIS A 67 1.74 -14.24 -38.16
C HIS A 67 1.50 -13.12 -37.13
N TRP A 68 0.27 -13.00 -36.63
CA TRP A 68 -0.16 -11.89 -35.79
C TRP A 68 0.61 -11.80 -34.47
N SER A 69 0.93 -10.57 -34.06
CA SER A 69 1.44 -10.28 -32.73
C SER A 69 0.28 -10.19 -31.75
N LEU A 70 0.14 -11.20 -30.88
CA LEU A 70 -0.93 -11.22 -29.88
C LEU A 70 -0.63 -10.30 -28.68
N PRO A 71 -1.67 -9.82 -27.96
CA PRO A 71 -1.50 -9.13 -26.70
C PRO A 71 -0.67 -9.96 -25.70
N SER A 72 0.14 -9.30 -24.87
CA SER A 72 0.89 -9.95 -23.80
C SER A 72 -0.03 -10.46 -22.69
N ALA A 73 0.48 -11.37 -21.84
CA ALA A 73 -0.28 -11.83 -20.67
C ALA A 73 -0.70 -10.66 -19.75
N THR A 74 0.17 -9.67 -19.55
CA THR A 74 -0.13 -8.47 -18.76
C THR A 74 -1.26 -7.65 -19.38
N GLN A 75 -1.25 -7.46 -20.71
CA GLN A 75 -2.36 -6.80 -21.42
C GLN A 75 -3.65 -7.63 -21.28
N GLY A 76 -3.56 -8.96 -21.35
CA GLY A 76 -4.67 -9.88 -21.06
C GLY A 76 -5.26 -9.67 -19.67
N PHE A 77 -4.41 -9.52 -18.64
CA PHE A 77 -4.86 -9.25 -17.27
C PHE A 77 -5.57 -7.89 -17.16
N GLU A 78 -5.03 -6.86 -17.80
CA GLU A 78 -5.69 -5.54 -17.81
C GLU A 78 -7.06 -5.59 -18.49
N MET A 79 -7.17 -6.29 -19.64
CA MET A 79 -8.47 -6.49 -20.31
C MET A 79 -9.46 -7.24 -19.42
N LEU A 80 -9.01 -8.27 -18.69
CA LEU A 80 -9.84 -9.01 -17.74
C LEU A 80 -10.30 -8.11 -16.59
N HIS A 81 -9.40 -7.35 -15.96
CA HIS A 81 -9.74 -6.45 -14.84
C HIS A 81 -10.71 -5.33 -15.25
N ARG A 82 -10.65 -4.88 -16.51
CA ARG A 82 -11.56 -3.89 -17.07
C ARG A 82 -12.89 -4.47 -17.55
N GLY A 83 -13.07 -5.79 -17.47
CA GLY A 83 -14.26 -6.49 -17.95
C GLY A 83 -14.42 -6.46 -19.47
N VAL A 84 -13.35 -6.18 -20.21
CA VAL A 84 -13.35 -6.16 -21.69
C VAL A 84 -13.34 -7.58 -22.24
N ILE A 85 -12.73 -8.52 -21.51
CA ILE A 85 -12.72 -9.94 -21.84
C ILE A 85 -13.13 -10.77 -20.62
N THR A 86 -13.56 -12.01 -20.88
CA THR A 86 -13.90 -12.98 -19.85
C THR A 86 -12.72 -13.88 -19.49
N ARG A 87 -12.85 -14.69 -18.43
CA ARG A 87 -11.82 -15.68 -18.07
C ARG A 87 -11.53 -16.69 -19.19
N PRO A 88 -12.53 -17.29 -19.86
CA PRO A 88 -12.30 -18.15 -21.03
C PRO A 88 -11.50 -17.48 -22.16
N ASP A 89 -11.69 -16.17 -22.36
CA ASP A 89 -10.96 -15.42 -23.40
C ASP A 89 -9.49 -15.26 -23.03
N LEU A 90 -9.21 -14.97 -21.76
CA LEU A 90 -7.84 -14.93 -21.25
C LEU A 90 -7.17 -16.30 -21.37
N ASP A 91 -7.86 -17.39 -21.02
CA ASP A 91 -7.30 -18.74 -21.11
C ASP A 91 -6.97 -19.10 -22.58
N MET A 92 -7.79 -18.65 -23.53
CA MET A 92 -7.51 -18.80 -24.96
C MET A 92 -6.30 -17.97 -25.40
N LEU A 93 -6.17 -16.73 -24.93
CA LEU A 93 -5.01 -15.89 -25.21
C LEU A 93 -3.72 -16.54 -24.66
N LEU A 94 -3.71 -17.00 -23.41
CA LEU A 94 -2.54 -17.64 -22.81
C LEU A 94 -2.15 -18.94 -23.55
N ARG A 95 -3.14 -19.68 -24.05
CA ARG A 95 -2.91 -20.84 -24.93
C ARG A 95 -2.23 -20.43 -26.23
N ALA A 96 -2.76 -19.41 -26.91
CA ALA A 96 -2.23 -18.93 -28.18
C ALA A 96 -0.87 -18.21 -28.03
N LEU A 97 -0.48 -17.79 -26.82
CA LEU A 97 0.85 -17.33 -26.46
C LEU A 97 1.85 -18.46 -26.15
N ASP A 98 1.44 -19.72 -26.34
CA ASP A 98 2.24 -20.91 -26.04
C ASP A 98 2.64 -21.07 -24.55
N ILE A 99 1.85 -20.51 -23.64
CA ILE A 99 2.09 -20.72 -22.20
C ILE A 99 1.65 -22.13 -21.84
N MET A 100 2.55 -22.92 -21.24
CA MET A 100 2.25 -24.30 -20.88
C MET A 100 1.03 -24.38 -19.93
N PRO A 101 0.15 -25.39 -20.09
CA PRO A 101 -1.06 -25.53 -19.27
C PRO A 101 -0.81 -25.45 -17.75
N PHE A 102 0.30 -26.03 -17.28
CA PHE A 102 0.70 -26.00 -15.86
C PHE A 102 0.87 -24.58 -15.28
N TRP A 103 1.30 -23.62 -16.11
CA TRP A 103 1.60 -22.25 -15.70
C TRP A 103 0.42 -21.31 -15.84
N ARG A 104 -0.57 -21.60 -16.69
CA ARG A 104 -1.69 -20.68 -16.98
C ARG A 104 -2.44 -20.27 -15.72
N GLU A 105 -2.92 -21.23 -14.94
CA GLU A 105 -3.64 -20.96 -13.69
C GLU A 105 -2.78 -20.19 -12.67
N LYS A 106 -1.49 -20.53 -12.56
CA LYS A 106 -0.56 -19.87 -11.63
C LYS A 106 -0.32 -18.41 -12.02
N LEU A 107 -0.19 -18.16 -13.33
CA LEU A 107 0.00 -16.82 -13.86
C LEU A 107 -1.26 -15.97 -13.70
N VAL A 108 -2.46 -16.56 -13.90
CA VAL A 108 -3.72 -15.86 -13.62
C VAL A 108 -3.89 -15.58 -12.13
N GLY A 109 -3.42 -16.48 -11.25
CA GLY A 109 -3.46 -16.29 -9.79
C GLY A 109 -2.67 -15.09 -9.27
N ILE A 110 -1.79 -14.50 -10.09
CA ILE A 110 -1.06 -13.26 -9.78
C ILE A 110 -1.56 -12.05 -10.58
N ALA A 111 -2.64 -12.19 -11.36
CA ALA A 111 -3.20 -11.09 -12.14
C ALA A 111 -3.76 -9.98 -11.23
N PHE A 112 -4.48 -10.37 -10.17
CA PHE A 112 -5.15 -9.42 -9.28
C PHE A 112 -4.18 -8.80 -8.27
N ARG A 113 -4.44 -7.53 -7.93
CA ARG A 113 -3.67 -6.82 -6.90
C ARG A 113 -3.94 -7.41 -5.52
N ARG A 114 -2.89 -7.55 -4.72
CA ARG A 114 -2.98 -7.85 -3.28
C ARG A 114 -3.38 -6.60 -2.50
N LEU A 115 -3.89 -6.80 -1.28
CA LEU A 115 -4.21 -5.68 -0.38
C LEU A 115 -2.99 -4.81 -0.14
N SER A 116 -3.15 -3.48 -0.19
CA SER A 116 -2.04 -2.59 0.11
C SER A 116 -1.72 -2.60 1.61
N ARG A 117 -0.47 -2.27 1.98
CA ARG A 117 -0.08 -2.12 3.39
C ARG A 117 -0.97 -1.13 4.16
N VAL A 118 -1.50 -0.12 3.48
CA VAL A 118 -2.40 0.88 4.09
C VAL A 118 -3.77 0.26 4.35
N ASP A 119 -4.31 -0.47 3.37
CA ASP A 119 -5.61 -1.10 3.49
C ASP A 119 -5.59 -2.23 4.52
N ILE A 120 -4.52 -3.04 4.58
CA ILE A 120 -4.32 -4.06 5.63
C ILE A 120 -4.46 -3.43 7.02
N ARG A 121 -3.78 -2.31 7.29
CA ARG A 121 -3.86 -1.62 8.59
C ARG A 121 -5.26 -1.07 8.88
N ARG A 122 -5.89 -0.44 7.88
CA ARG A 122 -7.24 0.13 8.03
C ARG A 122 -8.26 -0.97 8.30
N MET A 123 -8.22 -2.06 7.54
CA MET A 123 -9.12 -3.20 7.67
C MET A 123 -8.95 -3.88 9.03
N TYR A 124 -7.72 -4.07 9.52
CA TYR A 124 -7.50 -4.52 10.89
C TYR A 124 -8.08 -3.53 11.91
N GLY A 125 -7.84 -2.23 11.73
CA GLY A 125 -8.34 -1.17 12.61
C GLY A 125 -9.86 -1.13 12.77
N VAL A 126 -10.61 -1.52 11.74
CA VAL A 126 -12.08 -1.60 11.76
C VAL A 126 -12.62 -3.02 11.99
N GLY A 127 -11.75 -3.99 12.29
CA GLY A 127 -12.14 -5.36 12.62
C GLY A 127 -12.52 -6.25 11.44
N VAL A 128 -12.17 -5.87 10.20
CA VAL A 128 -12.37 -6.70 9.01
C VAL A 128 -11.32 -7.80 8.92
N LEU A 129 -10.09 -7.55 9.38
CA LEU A 129 -9.02 -8.56 9.44
C LEU A 129 -8.69 -8.90 10.89
N THR A 130 -8.42 -10.16 11.14
CA THR A 130 -7.76 -10.67 12.34
C THR A 130 -6.25 -10.47 12.27
N GLU A 131 -5.54 -10.60 13.39
CA GLU A 131 -4.07 -10.52 13.42
C GLU A 131 -3.41 -11.58 12.54
N LYS A 132 -3.98 -12.79 12.50
CA LYS A 132 -3.52 -13.88 11.62
C LYS A 132 -3.66 -13.50 10.14
N GLU A 133 -4.80 -12.94 9.75
CA GLU A 133 -5.03 -12.53 8.35
C GLU A 133 -4.17 -11.32 7.96
N VAL A 134 -3.84 -10.42 8.90
CA VAL A 134 -2.83 -9.36 8.68
C VAL A 134 -1.47 -9.96 8.33
N TYR A 135 -1.05 -11.00 9.07
CA TYR A 135 0.21 -11.70 8.79
C TYR A 135 0.21 -12.38 7.42
N GLU A 136 -0.87 -13.11 7.09
CA GLU A 136 -1.02 -13.75 5.78
C GLU A 136 -1.01 -12.72 4.64
N ALA A 137 -1.69 -11.59 4.80
CA ALA A 137 -1.70 -10.52 3.79
C ALA A 137 -0.29 -9.92 3.56
N TYR A 138 0.54 -9.80 4.60
CA TYR A 138 1.93 -9.38 4.43
C TYR A 138 2.79 -10.44 3.72
N LEU A 139 2.56 -11.74 3.95
CA LEU A 139 3.22 -12.80 3.18
C LEU A 139 2.84 -12.74 1.70
N GLU A 140 1.56 -12.55 1.39
CA GLU A 140 1.08 -12.42 0.01
C GLU A 140 1.65 -11.20 -0.73
N LEU A 141 2.03 -10.15 0.01
CA LEU A 141 2.77 -9.00 -0.52
C LEU A 141 4.25 -9.30 -0.84
N GLY A 142 4.75 -10.48 -0.48
CA GLY A 142 6.12 -10.92 -0.73
C GLY A 142 7.08 -10.63 0.43
N TYR A 143 6.58 -10.26 1.62
CA TYR A 143 7.45 -10.23 2.81
C TYR A 143 7.83 -11.65 3.21
N ASN A 144 9.09 -11.82 3.64
CA ASN A 144 9.49 -13.06 4.31
C ASN A 144 8.77 -13.20 5.67
N GLU A 145 8.74 -14.40 6.24
CA GLU A 145 8.00 -14.65 7.48
C GLU A 145 8.44 -13.76 8.66
N ARG A 146 9.74 -13.47 8.78
CA ARG A 146 10.27 -12.62 9.86
C ARG A 146 9.69 -11.21 9.77
N ASP A 147 9.71 -10.63 8.58
CA ASP A 147 9.30 -9.25 8.36
C ASP A 147 7.78 -9.13 8.29
N ALA A 148 7.07 -10.15 7.79
CA ALA A 148 5.62 -10.24 7.90
C ALA A 148 5.16 -10.27 9.38
N ARG A 149 5.81 -11.07 10.25
CA ARG A 149 5.52 -11.06 11.70
C ARG A 149 5.73 -9.67 12.32
N ARG A 150 6.86 -9.02 12.02
CA ARG A 150 7.15 -7.67 12.52
C ARG A 150 6.13 -6.63 12.05
N MET A 151 5.70 -6.71 10.79
CA MET A 151 4.71 -5.81 10.22
C MET A 151 3.32 -6.02 10.82
N SER A 152 2.95 -7.27 11.13
CA SER A 152 1.73 -7.58 11.88
C SER A 152 1.78 -7.02 13.29
N ASP A 153 2.84 -7.29 14.05
CA ASP A 153 3.03 -6.76 15.41
C ASP A 153 2.95 -5.23 15.43
N PHE A 154 3.60 -4.59 14.45
CA PHE A 154 3.56 -3.14 14.30
C PHE A 154 2.13 -2.65 14.03
N THR A 155 1.40 -3.31 13.12
CA THR A 155 0.02 -2.95 12.77
C THR A 155 -0.89 -3.05 13.99
N VAL A 156 -0.81 -4.14 14.73
CA VAL A 156 -1.59 -4.36 15.96
C VAL A 156 -1.30 -3.28 16.99
N LYS A 157 -0.02 -3.06 17.31
CA LYS A 157 0.41 -2.05 18.29
C LYS A 157 -0.01 -0.64 17.89
N GLN A 158 0.13 -0.29 16.60
CA GLN A 158 -0.25 1.03 16.10
C GLN A 158 -1.76 1.27 16.23
N ILE A 159 -2.57 0.28 15.87
CA ILE A 159 -4.03 0.41 15.98
C ILE A 159 -4.47 0.48 17.44
N LEU A 160 -3.95 -0.37 18.32
CA LEU A 160 -4.25 -0.32 19.75
C LEU A 160 -3.87 1.03 20.37
N ALA A 161 -2.70 1.58 20.02
CA ALA A 161 -2.28 2.90 20.47
C ALA A 161 -3.25 4.00 19.97
N SER A 162 -3.73 3.92 18.72
CA SER A 162 -4.70 4.87 18.17
C SER A 162 -6.10 4.76 18.80
N GLN A 163 -6.49 3.58 19.27
CA GLN A 163 -7.77 3.35 19.95
C GLN A 163 -7.74 3.82 21.41
N SER A 164 -6.57 3.84 22.05
CA SER A 164 -6.39 4.53 23.32
C SER A 164 -6.61 6.03 23.05
N LYS A 165 -7.82 6.54 23.34
CA LYS A 165 -8.18 7.97 23.19
C LYS A 165 -7.34 8.91 24.07
N PHE A 166 -6.36 8.37 24.78
CA PHE A 166 -5.54 9.04 25.76
C PHE A 166 -4.13 9.20 25.16
N THR A 167 -3.77 10.41 24.78
CA THR A 167 -2.46 10.70 24.18
C THR A 167 -1.41 10.94 25.26
N SER A 168 -0.12 10.91 24.90
CA SER A 168 0.96 11.34 25.82
C SER A 168 0.75 12.77 26.33
N SER A 169 0.15 13.64 25.51
CA SER A 169 -0.19 15.01 25.89
C SER A 169 -1.28 15.05 26.97
N ASP A 170 -2.31 14.21 26.86
CA ASP A 170 -3.39 14.13 27.85
C ASP A 170 -2.86 13.65 29.20
N ILE A 171 -1.96 12.65 29.20
CA ILE A 171 -1.31 12.14 30.41
C ILE A 171 -0.47 13.22 31.08
N VAL A 172 0.36 13.93 30.31
CA VAL A 172 1.19 15.04 30.83
C VAL A 172 0.31 16.16 31.39
N SER A 173 -0.82 16.48 30.73
CA SER A 173 -1.76 17.48 31.23
C SER A 173 -2.40 17.07 32.56
N ALA A 174 -2.87 15.82 32.66
CA ALA A 174 -3.43 15.28 33.90
C ALA A 174 -2.39 15.29 35.05
N TYR A 175 -1.14 14.92 34.75
CA TYR A 175 -0.05 14.91 35.73
C TYR A 175 0.31 16.32 36.23
N THR A 176 0.53 17.26 35.31
CA THR A 176 0.86 18.66 35.65
C THR A 176 -0.26 19.37 36.41
N LYS A 177 -1.52 18.96 36.22
CA LYS A 177 -2.70 19.46 36.94
C LYS A 177 -3.02 18.70 38.24
N TYR A 178 -2.11 17.86 38.73
CA TYR A 178 -2.30 17.08 39.97
C TYR A 178 -3.50 16.11 39.93
N MET A 179 -4.02 15.77 38.74
CA MET A 179 -5.14 14.83 38.59
C MET A 179 -4.69 13.36 38.72
N ILE A 180 -3.41 13.09 38.45
CA ILE A 180 -2.77 11.78 38.60
C ILE A 180 -1.39 11.92 39.25
N THR A 181 -0.93 10.84 39.84
CA THR A 181 0.39 10.69 40.46
C THR A 181 1.49 10.42 39.41
N LYS A 182 2.76 10.55 39.83
CA LYS A 182 3.92 10.26 38.99
C LYS A 182 3.96 8.79 38.56
N SER A 183 3.59 7.87 39.46
CA SER A 183 3.49 6.44 39.18
C SER A 183 2.37 6.12 38.18
N GLU A 184 1.20 6.74 38.33
CA GLU A 184 0.09 6.57 37.38
C GLU A 184 0.45 7.12 35.99
N ALA A 185 1.07 8.30 35.93
CA ALA A 185 1.54 8.88 34.68
C ALA A 185 2.56 7.96 33.97
N ARG A 186 3.51 7.38 34.72
CA ARG A 186 4.47 6.40 34.21
C ARG A 186 3.78 5.18 33.63
N THR A 187 2.84 4.59 34.37
CA THR A 187 2.09 3.41 33.93
C THR A 187 1.31 3.71 32.65
N LEU A 188 0.57 4.82 32.61
CA LEU A 188 -0.21 5.21 31.44
C LEU A 188 0.66 5.46 30.20
N LEU A 189 1.82 6.12 30.36
CA LEU A 189 2.76 6.35 29.24
C LEU A 189 3.27 5.02 28.66
N LEU A 190 3.61 4.05 29.51
CA LEU A 190 4.00 2.72 29.06
C LEU A 190 2.84 1.99 28.35
N THR A 191 1.63 2.09 28.89
CA THR A 191 0.43 1.46 28.32
C THR A 191 0.13 1.96 26.91
N ILE A 192 0.31 3.25 26.64
CA ILE A 192 0.10 3.83 25.30
C ILE A 192 1.29 3.63 24.35
N GLY A 193 2.31 2.87 24.78
CA GLY A 193 3.45 2.46 23.95
C GLY A 193 4.65 3.40 23.96
N VAL A 194 4.74 4.35 24.90
CA VAL A 194 5.98 5.11 25.10
C VAL A 194 7.06 4.15 25.59
N LYS A 195 8.20 4.12 24.91
CA LYS A 195 9.34 3.31 25.32
C LYS A 195 9.80 3.70 26.72
N SER A 196 10.14 2.71 27.55
CA SER A 196 10.61 2.92 28.93
C SER A 196 11.76 3.93 29.04
N GLU A 197 12.70 3.91 28.08
CA GLU A 197 13.82 4.86 27.97
C GLU A 197 13.37 6.33 27.85
N ASN A 198 12.21 6.59 27.25
CA ASN A 198 11.66 7.93 27.06
C ASN A 198 10.71 8.37 28.17
N VAL A 199 10.15 7.43 28.94
CA VAL A 199 9.15 7.76 29.97
C VAL A 199 9.74 8.67 31.03
N GLU A 200 10.98 8.41 31.47
CA GLU A 200 11.63 9.23 32.49
C GLU A 200 11.86 10.66 32.02
N PHE A 201 12.28 10.83 30.76
CA PHE A 201 12.47 12.15 30.14
C PHE A 201 11.15 12.92 30.01
N ILE A 202 10.05 12.24 29.66
CA ILE A 202 8.73 12.88 29.57
C ILE A 202 8.26 13.33 30.95
N ILE A 203 8.43 12.47 31.97
CA ILE A 203 8.00 12.80 33.33
C ILE A 203 8.85 13.93 33.91
N SER A 204 10.17 13.94 33.72
CA SER A 204 11.01 15.03 34.19
C SER A 204 10.65 16.36 33.51
N SER A 205 10.40 16.35 32.20
CA SER A 205 9.89 17.52 31.47
C SER A 205 8.53 17.98 32.01
N ALA A 206 7.67 17.04 32.42
CA ALA A 206 6.39 17.35 33.02
C ALA A 206 6.51 17.87 34.47
N ASP A 207 7.51 17.43 35.23
CA ASP A 207 7.83 17.97 36.56
C ASP A 207 8.16 19.47 36.47
N TYR A 208 9.02 19.87 35.52
CA TYR A 208 9.29 21.30 35.26
C TYR A 208 8.03 22.08 34.87
N LYS A 209 7.20 21.52 33.96
CA LYS A 209 5.93 22.16 33.58
C LYS A 209 4.98 22.32 34.77
N ARG A 210 4.96 21.35 35.68
CA ARG A 210 4.13 21.38 36.89
C ARG A 210 4.57 22.50 37.81
N GLU A 211 5.87 22.67 38.02
CA GLU A 211 6.42 23.79 38.79
C GLU A 211 6.05 25.13 38.14
N TRP A 212 6.16 25.23 36.82
CA TRP A 212 5.76 26.45 36.10
C TRP A 212 4.28 26.80 36.31
N VAL A 213 3.39 25.81 36.21
CA VAL A 213 1.94 25.99 36.46
C VAL A 213 1.69 26.42 37.90
N LEU A 214 2.40 25.84 38.88
CA LEU A 214 2.27 26.24 40.29
C LEU A 214 2.72 27.69 40.49
N THR A 215 3.85 28.08 39.91
CA THR A 215 4.37 29.45 39.98
C THR A 215 3.41 30.43 39.32
N ASP A 216 2.86 30.10 38.15
CA ASP A 216 1.88 30.94 37.44
C ASP A 216 0.58 31.13 38.23
N ASN A 217 0.10 30.06 38.89
CA ASN A 217 -1.04 30.14 39.80
C ASN A 217 -0.75 31.04 41.02
N LYS A 218 0.46 31.00 41.58
CA LYS A 218 0.88 31.88 42.68
C LYS A 218 0.98 33.34 42.22
N ILE A 219 1.58 33.59 41.05
CA ILE A 219 1.63 34.93 40.42
C ILE A 219 0.20 35.46 40.24
N SER A 220 -0.71 34.65 39.71
CA SER A 220 -2.12 35.02 39.51
C SER A 220 -2.84 35.31 40.84
N ALA A 221 -2.55 34.57 41.90
CA ALA A 221 -3.09 34.84 43.23
C ALA A 221 -2.57 36.16 43.81
N ILE A 222 -1.27 36.44 43.68
CA ILE A 222 -0.66 37.71 44.10
C ILE A 222 -1.25 38.88 43.31
N HIS A 223 -1.37 38.74 41.99
CA HIS A 223 -2.01 39.72 41.12
C HIS A 223 -3.44 40.05 41.59
N ASN A 224 -4.23 39.03 41.93
CA ASN A 224 -5.60 39.23 42.40
C ASN A 224 -5.66 39.97 43.76
N LEU A 225 -4.69 39.73 44.66
CA LEU A 225 -4.58 40.44 45.93
C LEU A 225 -4.14 41.90 45.72
N TYR A 226 -3.21 42.14 44.81
CA TYR A 226 -2.78 43.48 44.39
C TYR A 226 -3.94 44.27 43.78
N ARG A 227 -4.65 43.70 42.80
CA ARG A 227 -5.81 44.32 42.13
C ARG A 227 -6.97 44.64 43.10
N LYS A 228 -7.07 43.92 44.22
CA LYS A 228 -8.06 44.17 45.27
C LYS A 228 -7.56 45.14 46.34
N GLU A 229 -6.41 45.79 46.12
CA GLU A 229 -5.75 46.71 47.05
C GLU A 229 -5.42 46.10 48.42
N VAL A 230 -5.40 44.75 48.51
CA VAL A 230 -4.99 44.03 49.72
C VAL A 230 -3.46 44.08 49.85
N TYR A 231 -2.76 44.04 48.71
CA TYR A 231 -1.31 44.27 48.62
C TYR A 231 -1.04 45.61 47.94
N ASP A 232 -0.12 46.39 48.52
CA ASP A 232 0.49 47.54 47.85
C ASP A 232 1.64 47.09 46.93
N ASP A 233 2.22 48.03 46.16
CA ASP A 233 3.30 47.73 45.20
C ASP A 233 4.50 47.05 45.87
N ASN A 234 4.95 47.57 47.01
CA ASN A 234 6.07 47.03 47.77
C ASN A 234 5.79 45.60 48.22
N LYS A 235 4.58 45.33 48.71
CA LYS A 235 4.16 44.02 49.20
C LYS A 235 4.03 43.01 48.06
N ALA A 236 3.43 43.40 46.93
CA ALA A 236 3.29 42.54 45.76
C ALA A 236 4.66 42.14 45.18
N ARG A 237 5.58 43.12 45.03
CA ARG A 237 6.97 42.88 44.62
C ARG A 237 7.69 41.92 45.57
N ALA A 238 7.56 42.11 46.88
CA ALA A 238 8.17 41.25 47.88
C ALA A 238 7.64 39.80 47.82
N GLU A 239 6.34 39.60 47.62
CA GLU A 239 5.79 38.24 47.47
C GLU A 239 6.17 37.57 46.13
N LEU A 240 6.29 38.34 45.04
CA LEU A 240 6.76 37.81 43.75
C LEU A 240 8.23 37.38 43.80
N LEU A 241 9.09 38.14 44.48
CA LEU A 241 10.51 37.79 44.65
C LEU A 241 10.71 36.51 45.45
N LYS A 242 9.79 36.17 46.37
CA LYS A 242 9.81 34.89 47.10
C LYS A 242 9.49 33.68 46.22
N LEU A 243 9.05 33.88 44.99
CA LEU A 243 8.83 32.81 44.00
C LEU A 243 10.10 32.51 43.18
N ASP A 244 11.26 33.03 43.61
CA ASP A 244 12.55 32.89 42.93
C ASP A 244 12.52 33.37 41.46
N LEU A 245 11.68 34.35 41.16
CA LEU A 245 11.60 34.95 39.84
C LEU A 245 12.78 35.93 39.63
N PRO A 246 13.38 35.99 38.43
CA PRO A 246 14.34 37.03 38.10
C PRO A 246 13.75 38.43 38.33
N ALA A 247 14.53 39.37 38.87
CA ALA A 247 14.07 40.73 39.17
C ALA A 247 13.42 41.42 37.95
N GLU A 248 14.03 41.27 36.77
CA GLU A 248 13.50 41.76 35.49
C GLU A 248 12.09 41.23 35.20
N ARG A 249 11.81 39.95 35.52
CA ARG A 249 10.47 39.38 35.35
C ARG A 249 9.46 39.95 36.34
N VAL A 250 9.88 40.27 37.56
CA VAL A 250 9.04 40.93 38.56
C VAL A 250 8.68 42.34 38.09
N ASP A 251 9.66 43.10 37.58
CA ASP A 251 9.43 44.44 37.05
C ASP A 251 8.43 44.42 35.89
N VAL A 252 8.59 43.52 34.93
CA VAL A 252 7.66 43.34 33.80
C VAL A 252 6.25 42.98 34.28
N LEU A 253 6.11 42.09 35.28
CA LEU A 253 4.80 41.74 35.83
C LEU A 253 4.13 42.94 36.52
N MET A 254 4.88 43.72 37.31
CA MET A 254 4.34 44.90 37.98
C MET A 254 3.94 46.01 36.99
N GLU A 255 4.71 46.22 35.93
CA GLU A 255 4.33 47.13 34.83
C GLU A 255 3.02 46.68 34.15
N GLN A 256 2.86 45.38 33.90
CA GLN A 256 1.65 44.83 33.29
C GLN A 256 0.41 44.98 34.18
N TRP A 257 0.56 44.95 35.50
CA TRP A 257 -0.56 45.09 36.44
C TRP A 257 -0.97 46.53 36.72
N TYR A 258 -0.16 47.50 36.30
CA TYR A 258 -0.42 48.93 36.47
C TYR A 258 -1.39 49.50 35.41
N ILE A 259 -1.63 48.74 34.33
CA ILE A 259 -2.58 49.05 33.23
C ILE A 259 -3.99 48.59 33.62
#